data_AF-A0A839PD70-F1
#
_entry.id   AF-A0A839PD70-F1
#
_cell.length_a   1.000
_cell.length_b   1.000
_cell.length_c   1.000
_cell.angle_alpha   90.00
_cell.angle_beta   90.00
_cell.angle_gamma   90.00
#
_symmetry.space_group_name_H-M   'P 1'
#
loop_
_entity.id
_entity.type
_entity.pdbx_description
1 polymer ?
#
loop_
_entity_poly.entity_id
_entity_poly.type
_entity_poly.pdbx_seq_one_letter_code
_entity_poly.pdbx_strand_id
1 'polypeptide(L)' 'MNEQATASDSPFIQGRNARLYGKSIEACPYPEGSQDRAAWIQAYEEAAADDPEE' A
#
# COMPACT_ATOMS: atom_id res chain seq x y z
N MET A 1 20.81 17.32 0.66
CA MET A 1 19.82 16.59 -0.13
C MET A 1 19.98 15.09 0.09
N ASN A 2 18.88 14.36 -0.07
CA ASN A 2 18.69 12.90 -0.02
C ASN A 2 18.38 12.32 1.36
N GLU A 3 17.24 12.77 1.89
CA GLU A 3 16.33 11.88 2.61
C GLU A 3 16.05 10.69 1.69
N GLN A 4 16.82 9.62 1.89
CA GLN A 4 16.46 8.30 1.38
C GLN A 4 15.16 7.95 2.10
N ALA A 5 14.02 8.41 1.56
CA ALA A 5 12.76 7.72 1.75
C ALA A 5 13.04 6.31 1.23
N THR A 6 13.45 5.43 2.14
CA THR A 6 13.70 4.02 1.82
C THR A 6 12.47 3.53 1.08
N ALA A 7 12.60 2.76 0.01
CA ALA A 7 11.47 2.32 -0.81
C ALA A 7 10.27 1.82 0.05
N SER A 8 10.53 1.28 1.24
CA SER A 8 9.56 0.99 2.31
C SER A 8 8.53 2.08 2.65
N ASP A 9 8.83 3.37 2.48
CA ASP A 9 7.93 4.48 2.82
C ASP A 9 7.10 4.97 1.63
N SER A 10 7.34 4.44 0.42
CA SER A 10 6.49 4.77 -0.73
C SER A 10 5.06 4.30 -0.49
N PRO A 11 4.03 5.07 -0.91
CA PRO A 11 2.62 4.68 -0.77
C PRO A 11 2.35 3.26 -1.27
N PHE A 12 3.00 2.88 -2.36
CA PHE A 12 2.95 1.53 -2.93
C PHE A 12 3.41 0.45 -1.93
N ILE A 13 4.58 0.59 -1.30
CA ILE A 13 5.08 -0.42 -0.35
C ILE A 13 4.24 -0.43 0.93
N GLN A 14 3.76 0.73 1.38
CA GLN A 14 2.85 0.82 2.50
C GLN A 14 1.52 0.08 2.23
N GLY A 15 0.99 0.16 1.01
CA GLY A 15 -0.23 -0.53 0.58
C GLY A 15 -0.12 -2.04 0.60
N ARG A 16 0.93 -2.57 -0.05
CA ARG A 16 1.24 -4.01 0.00
C ARG A 16 1.41 -4.53 1.42
N ASN A 17 2.18 -3.81 2.24
CA ASN A 17 2.40 -4.18 3.64
C ASN A 17 1.09 -4.18 4.44
N ALA A 18 0.21 -3.20 4.22
CA ALA A 18 -1.07 -3.16 4.90
C ALA A 18 -1.88 -4.44 4.65
N ARG A 19 -1.89 -4.96 3.41
CA ARG A 19 -2.53 -6.24 3.10
C ARG A 19 -1.86 -7.42 3.81
N LEU A 20 -0.53 -7.55 3.69
CA LEU A 20 0.26 -8.63 4.30
C LEU A 20 0.11 -8.68 5.83
N TYR A 21 -0.11 -7.53 6.47
CA TYR A 21 -0.34 -7.43 7.91
C TYR A 21 -1.83 -7.46 8.30
N GLY A 22 -2.75 -7.75 7.36
CA GLY A 22 -4.18 -7.90 7.62
C GLY A 22 -4.93 -6.60 7.92
N LYS A 23 -4.41 -5.45 7.52
CA LYS A 23 -5.14 -4.17 7.60
C LYS A 23 -6.19 -4.09 6.50
N SER A 24 -7.27 -3.36 6.73
CA SER A 24 -8.30 -3.08 5.72
C SER A 24 -7.87 -1.97 4.76
N ILE A 25 -8.45 -1.94 3.56
CA ILE A 25 -8.25 -0.87 2.56
C ILE A 25 -8.59 0.53 3.10
N GLU A 26 -9.54 0.61 4.04
CA GLU A 26 -9.94 1.85 4.73
C GLU A 26 -8.85 2.42 5.65
N ALA A 27 -7.83 1.63 6.00
CA ALA A 27 -6.67 2.11 6.77
C ALA A 27 -5.68 2.93 5.94
N CYS A 28 -5.97 3.16 4.65
CA CYS A 28 -5.18 4.01 3.78
C CYS A 28 -5.10 5.45 4.34
N PRO A 29 -3.90 5.97 4.68
CA PRO A 29 -3.76 7.30 5.27
C PRO A 29 -3.88 8.44 4.24
N TYR A 30 -3.84 8.11 2.95
CA TYR A 30 -3.84 9.09 1.88
C TYR A 30 -5.26 9.57 1.51
N PRO A 31 -5.44 10.86 1.17
CA PRO A 31 -6.75 11.39 0.84
C PRO A 31 -7.32 10.81 -0.46
N GLU A 32 -8.64 10.75 -0.54
CA GLU A 32 -9.35 10.31 -1.74
C GLU A 32 -8.98 11.17 -2.96
N GLY A 33 -8.73 10.52 -4.11
CA GLY A 33 -8.32 11.20 -5.34
C GLY A 33 -6.82 11.54 -5.44
N SER A 34 -6.02 11.28 -4.41
CA SER A 34 -4.56 11.49 -4.45
C SER A 34 -3.85 10.39 -5.23
N GLN A 35 -2.79 10.75 -5.95
CA GLN A 35 -1.92 9.77 -6.63
C GLN A 35 -1.31 8.76 -5.64
N ASP A 36 -0.98 9.20 -4.42
CA ASP A 36 -0.46 8.34 -3.37
C ASP A 36 -1.48 7.27 -2.94
N ARG A 37 -2.77 7.66 -2.81
CA ARG A 37 -3.85 6.71 -2.51
C ARG A 37 -4.00 5.69 -3.65
N ALA A 38 -3.94 6.13 -4.90
CA ALA A 38 -4.04 5.23 -6.04
C ALA A 38 -2.91 4.19 -6.04
N ALA A 39 -1.66 4.61 -5.77
CA ALA A 39 -0.53 3.71 -5.65
C ALA A 39 -0.62 2.76 -4.45
N TRP A 40 -1.09 3.24 -3.30
CA TRP A 40 -1.32 2.43 -2.10
C TRP A 40 -2.41 1.37 -2.33
N ILE A 41 -3.55 1.76 -2.90
CA ILE A 41 -4.66 0.85 -3.19
C ILE A 41 -4.25 -0.20 -4.21
N GLN A 42 -3.61 0.21 -5.30
CA GLN A 42 -3.09 -0.71 -6.32
C GLN A 42 -2.24 -1.82 -5.69
N ALA A 43 -1.24 -1.45 -4.88
CA ALA A 43 -0.37 -2.43 -4.23
C ALA A 43 -1.09 -3.31 -3.19
N TYR A 44 -2.09 -2.75 -2.48
CA TYR A 44 -2.93 -3.48 -1.54
C TYR A 44 -3.76 -4.57 -2.25
N GLU A 45 -4.38 -4.21 -3.37
CA GLU A 45 -5.21 -5.11 -4.19
C GLU A 45 -4.36 -6.18 -4.88
N GLU A 46 -3.20 -5.81 -5.42
CA GLU A 46 -2.25 -6.77 -6.00
C GLU A 46 -1.78 -7.79 -4.96
N ALA A 47 -1.48 -7.35 -3.73
CA ALA A 47 -1.09 -8.24 -2.65
C ALA A 47 -2.23 -9.16 -2.19
N ALA A 48 -3.49 -8.75 -2.38
CA ALA A 48 -4.65 -9.58 -2.02
C ALA A 48 -4.88 -10.72 -3.00
N ALA A 49 -4.52 -10.53 -4.28
CA ALA A 49 -4.61 -11.55 -5.32
C ALA A 49 -3.53 -12.65 -5.18
N ASP A 50 -2.45 -12.36 -4.46
CA ASP A 50 -1.32 -13.28 -4.25
C ASP A 50 -1.49 -14.17 -3.02
N ASP A 51 -2.49 -13.93 -2.15
CA ASP A 51 -2.92 -14.86 -1.11
C ASP A 51 -3.73 -15.98 -1.79
N PRO A 52 -3.16 -17.17 -2.04
CA PRO A 52 -3.95 -18.30 -2.51
C PRO A 52 -4.82 -18.72 -1.33
N GLU A 53 -6.14 -18.57 -1.46
CA GLU A 53 -7.08 -19.24 -0.55
C GLU A 53 -6.68 -20.73 -0.45
N GLU A 54 -6.22 -21.18 0.73
CA GLU A 54 -5.95 -22.61 1.03
C GLU A 54 -7.21 -23.48 0.91
#